data_AF-A0A6I2H1Q2-F1
#
_entry.id   AF-A0A6I2H1Q2-F1
#
_cell.length_a   1.000
_cell.length_b   1.000
_cell.length_c   1.000
_cell.angle_alpha   90.00
_cell.angle_beta   90.00
_cell.angle_gamma   90.00
#
_symmetry.space_group_name_H-M   'P 1'
#
loop_
_entity.id
_entity.type
_entity.pdbx_description
1 polymer ?
#
loop_
_entity_poly.entity_id
_entity_poly.type
_entity_poly.pdbx_seq_one_letter_code
_entity_poly.pdbx_strand_id
1 'polypeptide(L)' 'MAKATRNGQAVAVKRQGRRVMPKVQARRAAPAAKPVRLTLGDLVAAAFEAAGNEVRGAARILSSNDLACAIQKRIVLV' A
#
# COMPACT_ATOMS: atom_id res chain seq x y z
N MET A 1 -42.89 -18.50 9.43
CA MET A 1 -42.76 -17.08 9.01
C MET A 1 -43.00 -16.20 10.23
N ALA A 2 -42.04 -15.39 10.67
CA ALA A 2 -42.23 -14.52 11.83
C ALA A 2 -42.97 -13.23 11.39
N LYS A 3 -44.19 -13.04 11.89
CA LYS A 3 -44.98 -11.80 11.73
C LYS A 3 -44.78 -10.95 12.99
N ALA A 4 -44.24 -9.75 12.83
CA ALA A 4 -44.24 -8.74 13.89
C ALA A 4 -45.42 -7.80 13.63
N THR A 5 -46.29 -7.64 14.63
CA THR A 5 -47.44 -6.72 14.60
C THR A 5 -47.06 -5.43 15.33
N ARG A 6 -47.26 -4.28 14.68
CA ARG A 6 -47.21 -2.96 15.34
C ARG A 6 -48.56 -2.30 15.09
N ASN A 7 -49.26 -1.94 16.16
CA ASN A 7 -50.58 -1.28 16.14
C ASN A 7 -51.64 -1.99 15.26
N GLY A 8 -51.83 -3.30 15.47
CA GLY A 8 -52.99 -4.02 14.91
C GLY A 8 -52.95 -4.33 13.41
N GLN A 9 -51.92 -3.92 12.66
CA GLN A 9 -51.79 -4.24 11.23
C GLN A 9 -50.62 -5.20 10.96
N ALA A 10 -50.88 -6.20 10.12
CA ALA A 10 -49.89 -7.18 9.72
C ALA A 10 -48.92 -6.55 8.70
N VAL A 11 -47.81 -6.00 9.18
CA VAL A 11 -46.77 -5.45 8.31
C VAL A 11 -45.84 -6.57 7.86
N ALA A 12 -45.75 -6.79 6.55
CA ALA A 12 -44.79 -7.71 5.96
C ALA A 12 -43.37 -7.18 6.18
N VAL A 13 -42.63 -7.80 7.10
CA VAL A 13 -41.21 -7.48 7.33
C VAL A 13 -40.42 -7.95 6.11
N LYS A 14 -40.17 -7.03 5.17
CA LYS A 14 -39.22 -7.25 4.07
C LYS A 14 -37.84 -7.42 4.67
N ARG A 15 -37.39 -8.67 4.77
CA ARG A 15 -36.00 -9.01 5.13
C ARG A 15 -35.10 -8.44 4.04
N GLN A 16 -34.46 -7.32 4.36
CA GLN A 16 -33.46 -6.70 3.51
C GLN A 16 -32.34 -7.73 3.31
N GLY A 17 -32.20 -8.22 2.08
CA GLY A 17 -31.23 -9.25 1.73
C GLY A 17 -29.82 -8.83 2.13
N ARG A 18 -29.05 -9.81 2.60
CA ARG A 18 -27.64 -9.69 2.96
C ARG A 18 -26.88 -9.03 1.81
N ARG A 19 -26.39 -7.80 1.99
CA ARG A 19 -25.49 -7.15 1.04
C ARG A 19 -24.23 -8.02 0.90
N VAL A 20 -23.92 -8.40 -0.34
CA VAL A 20 -22.69 -9.13 -0.66
C VAL A 20 -21.52 -8.18 -0.41
N MET A 21 -20.61 -8.56 0.50
CA MET A 21 -19.38 -7.82 0.74
C MET A 21 -18.56 -7.75 -0.55
N PRO A 22 -18.06 -6.57 -0.96
CA PRO A 22 -17.16 -6.49 -2.10
C PRO A 22 -15.89 -7.29 -1.78
N LYS A 23 -15.54 -8.25 -2.64
CA LYS A 23 -14.28 -8.98 -2.56
C LYS A 23 -13.15 -7.97 -2.78
N VAL A 24 -12.28 -7.81 -1.78
CA VAL A 24 -11.03 -7.06 -1.92
C VAL A 24 -10.22 -7.76 -3.01
N GLN A 25 -10.13 -7.13 -4.19
CA GLN A 25 -9.24 -7.59 -5.24
C GLN A 25 -7.82 -7.36 -4.73
N ALA A 26 -7.13 -8.45 -4.38
CA ALA A 26 -5.72 -8.40 -4.05
C ALA A 26 -5.00 -7.76 -5.25
N ARG A 27 -4.41 -6.57 -5.05
CA ARG A 27 -3.50 -5.96 -6.02
C ARG A 27 -2.45 -7.02 -6.32
N ARG A 28 -2.42 -7.52 -7.55
CA ARG A 28 -1.37 -8.42 -8.03
C ARG A 28 -0.04 -7.76 -7.72
N ALA A 29 0.74 -8.36 -6.84
CA ALA A 29 2.13 -7.98 -6.64
C ALA A 29 2.79 -8.04 -8.01
N ALA A 30 3.44 -6.94 -8.42
CA ALA A 30 4.19 -6.90 -9.66
C ALA A 30 5.20 -8.06 -9.69
N PRO A 31 5.48 -8.65 -10.87
CA PRO A 31 6.43 -9.75 -10.97
C PRO A 31 7.76 -9.34 -10.35
N ALA A 32 8.33 -10.22 -9.52
CA ALA A 32 9.60 -10.01 -8.86
C ALA A 32 10.65 -9.63 -9.92
N ALA A 33 11.16 -8.40 -9.84
CA ALA A 33 12.20 -7.93 -10.72
C ALA A 33 13.39 -8.88 -10.64
N LYS A 34 14.00 -9.18 -11.80
CA LYS A 34 15.25 -9.95 -11.85
C LYS A 34 16.25 -9.32 -10.88
N PRO A 35 17.03 -10.11 -10.13
CA PRO A 35 18.02 -9.56 -9.20
C PRO A 35 19.06 -8.76 -9.99
N VAL A 36 18.90 -7.44 -9.99
CA VAL A 36 19.88 -6.50 -10.53
C VAL A 36 20.92 -6.29 -9.44
N ARG A 37 22.19 -6.50 -9.77
CA ARG A 37 23.28 -6.12 -8.87
C ARG A 37 23.39 -4.60 -8.91
N LEU A 38 22.96 -3.96 -7.83
CA LEU A 38 23.11 -2.52 -7.62
C LEU A 38 24.25 -2.29 -6.63
N THR A 39 25.13 -1.34 -6.95
CA THR A 39 26.14 -0.86 -6.01
C THR A 39 25.59 0.30 -5.18
N LEU A 40 26.26 0.62 -4.07
CA LEU A 40 25.92 1.82 -3.30
C LEU A 40 26.12 3.09 -4.14
N GLY A 41 27.11 3.11 -5.03
CA GLY A 41 27.36 4.22 -5.95
C GLY A 41 26.17 4.46 -6.88
N ASP A 42 25.58 3.40 -7.43
CA ASP A 42 24.39 3.50 -8.30
C ASP A 42 23.18 4.07 -7.55
N LEU A 43 22.99 3.65 -6.29
CA LEU A 43 21.91 4.18 -5.44
C LEU A 43 22.10 5.66 -5.12
N VAL A 44 23.34 6.07 -4.83
CA VAL A 44 23.66 7.48 -4.57
C VAL A 44 23.45 8.30 -5.83
N ALA A 45 23.97 7.87 -6.98
CA ALA A 45 23.78 8.56 -8.25
C ALA A 45 22.29 8.74 -8.60
N ALA A 46 21.50 7.66 -8.51
CA ALA A 46 20.07 7.71 -8.77
C ALA A 46 19.31 8.62 -7.79
N ALA A 47 19.74 8.67 -6.52
CA ALA A 47 19.15 9.56 -5.53
C ALA A 47 19.44 11.04 -5.84
N PHE A 48 20.66 11.37 -6.29
CA PHE A 48 21.00 12.73 -6.71
C PHE A 48 20.26 13.14 -7.99
N GLU A 49 20.14 12.23 -8.96
CA GLU A 49 19.37 12.46 -10.17
C GLU A 49 17.88 12.72 -9.85
N ALA A 50 17.28 11.89 -8.99
CA ALA A 50 15.88 12.06 -8.56
C ALA A 50 15.65 13.32 -7.71
N ALA A 51 16.67 13.77 -6.98
CA ALA A 51 16.60 14.96 -6.12
C ALA A 51 16.98 16.27 -6.84
N GLY A 52 17.29 16.24 -8.14
CA GLY A 52 17.74 17.44 -8.85
C GLY A 52 19.09 17.98 -8.35
N ASN A 53 20.00 17.06 -7.97
CA ASN A 53 21.30 17.34 -7.37
C ASN A 53 21.29 18.04 -6.00
N GLU A 54 20.14 18.11 -5.33
CA GLU A 54 20.07 18.63 -3.96
C GLU A 54 20.54 17.59 -2.94
N VAL A 55 21.63 17.89 -2.22
CA VAL A 55 22.20 17.01 -1.18
C VAL A 55 21.15 16.59 -0.14
N ARG A 56 20.31 17.53 0.30
CA ARG A 56 19.29 17.26 1.32
C ARG A 56 18.16 16.38 0.77
N GLY A 57 17.81 16.55 -0.50
CA GLY A 57 16.83 15.71 -1.20
C GLY A 57 17.36 14.29 -1.36
N ALA A 58 18.58 14.14 -1.85
CA ALA A 58 19.25 12.85 -2.00
C ALA A 58 19.38 12.14 -0.65
N ALA A 59 19.75 12.87 0.41
CA ALA A 59 19.86 12.33 1.76
C ALA A 59 18.52 11.77 2.27
N ARG A 60 17.41 12.50 2.05
CA ARG A 60 16.06 12.03 2.43
C ARG A 60 15.66 10.75 1.69
N ILE A 61 15.99 10.65 0.41
CA ILE A 61 15.70 9.46 -0.41
C ILE A 61 16.51 8.26 0.11
N LEU A 62 17.81 8.45 0.30
CA LEU A 62 18.73 7.40 0.76
C LEU A 62 18.41 6.92 2.18
N SER A 63 17.95 7.81 3.07
CA SER A 63 17.56 7.45 4.44
C SER A 63 16.09 7.03 4.58
N SER A 64 15.36 6.86 3.47
CA SER A 64 13.92 6.58 3.51
C SER A 64 13.62 5.14 3.96
N ASN A 65 12.49 4.96 4.66
CA ASN A 65 12.04 3.63 5.07
C ASN A 65 11.69 2.75 3.88
N ASP A 66 11.16 3.33 2.80
CA ASP A 66 10.80 2.59 1.58
C ASP A 66 12.04 2.00 0.91
N LEU A 67 13.11 2.79 0.81
CA LEU A 67 14.39 2.30 0.27
C LEU A 67 14.98 1.25 1.20
N ALA A 68 14.92 1.45 2.52
CA ALA A 68 15.39 0.46 3.48
C ALA A 68 14.65 -0.89 3.38
N CYS A 69 13.33 -0.86 3.14
CA CYS A 69 12.52 -2.04 2.87
C CYS A 69 12.91 -2.70 1.54
N ALA A 70 13.18 -1.92 0.49
CA ALA A 70 13.52 -2.43 -0.83
C ALA A 70 14.89 -3.14 -0.86
N ILE A 71 15.91 -2.58 -0.21
CA ILE A 71 17.28 -3.13 -0.20
C ILE A 71 17.58 -4.01 1.01
N GLN A 72 16.64 -4.13 1.96
CA GLN A 72 16.79 -4.84 3.24
C GLN A 72 18.00 -4.38 4.08
N LYS A 73 18.42 -3.13 3.89
CA LYS A 73 19.53 -2.49 4.59
C LYS A 73 19.16 -1.04 4.90
N ARG A 74 19.60 -0.54 6.04
CA ARG A 74 19.41 0.86 6.42
C ARG A 74 20.65 1.67 6.05
N ILE A 75 20.48 2.70 5.23
CA ILE A 75 21.54 3.68 4.95
C ILE A 75 21.41 4.81 5.96
N VAL A 76 22.49 5.07 6.70
CA VAL A 76 22.61 6.18 7.64
C VAL A 76 23.68 7.12 7.10
N LEU A 77 23.32 8.39 6.96
CA LEU A 77 24.20 9.46 6.53
C LEU A 77 24.58 10.26 7.79
N VAL A 78 25.87 10.52 7.98
CA VAL A 78 26.45 11.20 9.16
C VAL A 78 27.11 12.49 8.70
#